data_AF-A0A060W7C5-F1
#
_entry.id   AF-A0A060W7C5-F1
#
_cell.length_a   1.000
_cell.length_b   1.000
_cell.length_c   1.000
_cell.angle_alpha   90.00
_cell.angle_beta   90.00
_cell.angle_gamma   90.00
#
_symmetry.space_group_name_H-M   'P 1'
#
loop_
_entity.id
_entity.type
_entity.pdbx_description
1 polymer ?
#
loop_
_entity_poly.entity_id
_entity_poly.type
_entity_poly.pdbx_seq_one_letter_code
_entity_poly.pdbx_strand_id
1 'polypeptide(L)'
;MAPVNICDMVMTTKDKIKLRKPVVEKMRRDRINSSIEQLKTLLKTELKAHQPNSKLEKADILETAVVYLKDNSMRPAASFNVASPVQSYAEGFTRCLEETLRFLSAKNQPTGSQQKLLNHFHRAQKLGDRVVLSPNRATVPHNSSTPKRVTPGGRGPMWRPW
;
A
#
# COMPACT_ATOMS: atom_id res chain seq x y z
N MET A 1 -21.34 65.84 17.77
CA MET A 1 -20.25 64.85 17.68
C MET A 1 -20.56 63.67 18.57
N ALA A 2 -20.84 62.51 17.98
CA ALA A 2 -20.43 61.16 18.41
C ALA A 2 -21.02 60.16 17.40
N PRO A 3 -20.21 59.34 16.70
CA PRO A 3 -20.74 58.35 15.77
C PRO A 3 -21.32 57.17 16.54
N VAL A 4 -22.55 56.77 16.20
CA VAL A 4 -23.13 55.48 16.59
C VAL A 4 -22.37 54.37 15.85
N ASN A 5 -21.33 53.87 16.52
CA ASN A 5 -20.49 52.79 16.02
C ASN A 5 -21.12 51.45 16.39
N ILE A 6 -21.73 50.83 15.37
CA ILE A 6 -21.59 49.41 15.02
C ILE A 6 -21.91 48.45 16.17
N CYS A 7 -23.16 47.96 16.21
CA CYS A 7 -23.43 46.61 16.71
C CYS A 7 -22.86 45.58 15.73
N ASP A 8 -21.54 45.54 15.59
CA ASP A 8 -20.87 44.30 15.24
C ASP A 8 -21.11 43.41 16.45
N MET A 9 -22.05 42.48 16.33
CA MET A 9 -22.08 41.30 17.18
C MET A 9 -20.76 40.56 16.96
N VAL A 10 -19.73 40.95 17.71
CA VAL A 10 -18.46 40.24 17.81
C VAL A 10 -18.77 38.91 18.49
N MET A 11 -19.19 37.93 17.67
CA MET A 11 -19.27 36.53 18.07
C MET A 11 -17.91 36.15 18.63
N THR A 12 -17.86 35.75 19.90
CA THR A 12 -16.61 35.46 20.58
C THR A 12 -15.90 34.30 19.88
N THR A 13 -14.57 34.27 19.93
CA THR A 13 -13.78 33.18 19.34
C THR A 13 -14.21 31.80 19.88
N LYS A 14 -14.69 31.75 21.13
CA LYS A 14 -15.29 30.54 21.73
C LYS A 14 -16.57 30.10 21.01
N ASP A 15 -17.45 31.02 20.62
CA ASP A 15 -18.69 30.69 19.92
C ASP A 15 -18.44 30.28 18.46
N LYS A 16 -17.44 30.90 17.80
CA LYS A 16 -16.95 30.46 16.48
C LYS A 16 -16.36 29.04 16.53
N ILE A 17 -15.65 28.67 17.60
CA ILE A 17 -15.13 27.31 17.81
C ILE A 17 -16.26 26.31 18.10
N LYS A 18 -17.24 26.69 18.94
CA LYS A 18 -18.43 25.88 19.24
C LYS A 18 -19.30 25.60 18.01
N LEU A 19 -19.31 26.51 17.02
CA LEU A 19 -20.03 26.34 15.75
C LEU A 19 -19.20 25.64 14.67
N ARG A 20 -17.87 25.77 14.66
CA ARG A 20 -17.00 25.07 13.69
C ARG A 20 -16.87 23.58 13.99
N LYS A 21 -16.80 23.20 15.27
CA LYS A 21 -16.74 21.78 15.69
C LYS A 21 -17.89 20.92 15.14
N PRO A 22 -19.17 21.32 15.24
CA PRO A 22 -20.28 20.52 14.68
C PRO A 22 -20.25 20.44 13.15
N VAL A 23 -19.75 21.47 12.46
CA VAL A 23 -19.61 21.44 10.99
C VAL A 23 -18.52 20.45 10.55
N VAL A 24 -17.34 20.49 11.18
CA VAL A 24 -16.25 19.55 10.85
C VAL A 24 -16.63 18.11 11.18
N GLU A 25 -17.30 17.88 12.30
CA GLU A 25 -17.78 16.55 12.67
C GLU A 25 -18.88 16.05 11.72
N LYS A 26 -19.77 16.94 11.26
CA LYS A 26 -20.73 16.62 10.20
C LYS A 26 -20.00 16.20 8.91
N MET A 27 -19.02 16.96 8.45
CA MET A 27 -18.22 16.60 7.27
C MET A 27 -17.50 15.25 7.43
N ARG A 28 -16.97 14.98 8.62
CA ARG A 28 -16.34 13.68 8.92
C ARG A 28 -17.36 12.54 8.83
N ARG A 29 -18.56 12.71 9.41
CA ARG A 29 -19.64 11.72 9.36
C ARG A 29 -20.13 11.50 7.93
N ASP A 30 -20.29 12.56 7.16
CA ASP A 30 -20.71 12.50 5.76
C ASP A 30 -19.66 11.76 4.92
N ARG A 31 -18.37 12.02 5.14
CA ARG A 31 -17.29 11.27 4.49
C ARG A 31 -17.33 9.79 4.84
N ILE A 32 -17.47 9.44 6.12
CA ILE A 32 -17.56 8.04 6.57
C ILE A 32 -18.77 7.35 5.91
N ASN A 33 -19.94 8.00 5.91
CA ASN A 33 -21.14 7.44 5.29
C ASN A 33 -20.97 7.25 3.78
N SER A 34 -20.36 8.22 3.09
CA SER A 34 -20.04 8.09 1.67
C SER A 34 -19.12 6.90 1.39
N SER A 35 -18.07 6.72 2.18
CA SER A 35 -17.16 5.57 2.05
C SER A 35 -17.87 4.24 2.31
N ILE A 36 -18.82 4.17 3.25
CA ILE A 36 -19.61 2.95 3.50
C ILE A 36 -20.52 2.62 2.31
N GLU A 37 -21.16 3.62 1.69
CA GLU A 37 -21.97 3.39 0.47
C GLU A 37 -21.12 3.00 -0.75
N GLN A 38 -19.91 3.55 -0.87
CA GLN A 38 -18.93 3.10 -1.87
C GLN A 38 -18.56 1.63 -1.63
N LEU A 39 -18.28 1.25 -0.38
CA LEU A 39 -17.94 -0.12 0.00
C LEU A 39 -19.06 -1.11 -0.33
N LYS A 40 -20.31 -0.75 -0.05
CA LYS A 40 -21.50 -1.52 -0.44
C LYS A 40 -21.57 -1.77 -1.95
N THR A 41 -21.18 -0.78 -2.74
CA THR A 41 -21.17 -0.88 -4.21
C THR A 41 -20.06 -1.81 -4.70
N LEU A 42 -18.85 -1.69 -4.14
CA LEU A 42 -17.70 -2.52 -4.50
C LEU A 42 -17.90 -3.99 -4.14
N LEU A 43 -18.53 -4.27 -2.99
CA LEU A 43 -18.77 -5.62 -2.47
C LEU A 43 -20.14 -6.19 -2.86
N LYS A 44 -20.83 -5.59 -3.83
CA LYS A 44 -22.23 -5.94 -4.15
C LYS A 44 -22.42 -7.43 -4.47
N THR A 45 -21.43 -8.07 -5.06
CA THR A 45 -21.47 -9.49 -5.45
C THR A 45 -21.39 -10.39 -4.22
N GLU A 46 -20.39 -10.15 -3.38
CA GLU A 46 -20.12 -10.87 -2.14
C GLU A 46 -21.26 -10.69 -1.13
N LEU A 47 -21.79 -9.47 -1.07
CA LEU A 47 -22.89 -9.10 -0.19
C LEU A 47 -24.21 -9.77 -0.61
N LYS A 48 -24.46 -9.93 -1.92
CA LYS A 48 -25.58 -10.73 -2.43
C LYS A 48 -25.41 -12.22 -2.19
N ALA A 49 -24.19 -12.73 -2.26
CA ALA A 49 -23.91 -14.14 -1.98
C ALA A 49 -24.19 -14.50 -0.51
N HIS A 50 -23.87 -13.58 0.41
CA HIS A 50 -24.17 -13.75 1.84
C HIS A 50 -25.63 -13.43 2.21
N GLN A 51 -26.23 -12.38 1.64
CA GLN A 51 -27.59 -11.94 1.96
C GLN A 51 -28.34 -11.41 0.71
N PRO A 52 -28.96 -12.28 -0.10
CA PRO A 52 -29.53 -11.89 -1.39
C PRO A 52 -30.78 -10.99 -1.31
N ASN A 53 -31.52 -11.00 -0.20
CA ASN A 53 -32.86 -10.37 -0.10
C ASN A 53 -33.07 -9.49 1.14
N SER A 54 -32.01 -9.15 1.89
CA SER A 54 -32.14 -8.35 3.12
C SER A 54 -31.75 -6.89 2.92
N LYS A 55 -32.34 -6.00 3.73
CA LYS A 55 -31.92 -4.59 3.82
C LYS A 55 -30.57 -4.56 4.52
N LEU A 56 -29.52 -4.33 3.74
CA LEU A 56 -28.15 -4.32 4.22
C LEU A 56 -27.92 -3.21 5.26
N GLU A 57 -27.66 -3.61 6.50
CA GLU A 57 -27.29 -2.69 7.55
C GLU A 57 -25.82 -2.29 7.43
N LYS A 58 -25.45 -1.17 8.08
CA LYS A 58 -24.05 -0.72 8.06
C LYS A 58 -23.10 -1.74 8.68
N ALA A 59 -23.57 -2.50 9.66
CA ALA A 59 -22.79 -3.57 10.29
C ALA A 59 -22.49 -4.70 9.29
N ASP A 60 -23.49 -5.17 8.54
CA ASP A 60 -23.33 -6.22 7.52
C ASP A 60 -22.33 -5.84 6.43
N ILE A 61 -22.40 -4.58 5.96
CA ILE A 61 -21.48 -4.06 4.94
C ILE A 61 -20.04 -4.10 5.46
N LEU A 62 -19.82 -3.70 6.71
CA LEU A 62 -18.50 -3.69 7.32
C LEU A 62 -17.99 -5.10 7.62
N GLU A 63 -18.86 -6.01 8.07
CA GLU A 63 -18.50 -7.41 8.31
C GLU A 63 -18.07 -8.10 7.02
N THR A 64 -18.88 -7.97 5.95
CA THR A 64 -18.56 -8.53 4.63
C THR A 64 -17.25 -7.97 4.09
N ALA A 65 -16.97 -6.69 4.32
CA ALA A 65 -15.70 -6.09 3.94
C ALA A 65 -14.51 -6.69 4.69
N VAL A 66 -14.65 -6.95 5.99
CA VAL A 66 -13.60 -7.60 6.78
C VAL A 66 -13.34 -9.02 6.29
N VAL A 67 -14.39 -9.80 6.03
CA VAL A 67 -14.26 -11.16 5.47
C VAL A 67 -13.57 -11.11 4.11
N TYR A 68 -14.05 -10.25 3.20
CA TYR A 68 -13.46 -10.05 1.88
C TYR A 68 -11.97 -9.70 1.96
N LEU A 69 -11.59 -8.78 2.85
CA LEU A 69 -10.20 -8.38 3.03
C LEU A 69 -9.35 -9.51 3.62
N LYS A 70 -9.87 -10.32 4.54
CA LYS A 70 -9.15 -11.48 5.09
C LYS A 70 -8.90 -12.52 4.01
N ASP A 71 -9.92 -12.86 3.25
CA ASP A 71 -9.84 -13.83 2.16
C ASP A 71 -8.87 -13.36 1.07
N ASN A 72 -8.89 -12.06 0.76
CA ASN A 72 -8.03 -11.48 -0.27
C ASN A 72 -6.62 -11.12 0.23
N SER A 73 -6.41 -10.93 1.54
CA SER A 73 -5.09 -10.75 2.15
C SER A 73 -4.32 -12.06 2.28
N MET A 74 -5.02 -13.20 2.30
CA MET A 74 -4.40 -14.53 2.25
C MET A 74 -4.00 -14.93 0.83
N ARG A 75 -4.59 -14.28 -0.18
CA ARG A 75 -4.13 -14.37 -1.57
C ARG A 75 -2.87 -13.51 -1.69
N PRO A 76 -1.79 -14.01 -2.34
CA PRO A 76 -0.64 -13.18 -2.65
C PRO A 76 -1.14 -11.89 -3.30
N ALA A 77 -0.67 -10.76 -2.76
CA ALA A 77 -1.02 -9.37 -2.98
C ALA A 77 -1.04 -8.84 -4.44
N ALA A 78 -1.53 -9.62 -5.41
CA ALA A 78 -1.47 -9.34 -6.83
C ALA A 78 -2.48 -8.26 -7.30
N SER A 79 -3.48 -7.90 -6.48
CA SER A 79 -4.58 -7.04 -6.93
C SER A 79 -4.59 -5.61 -6.36
N PHE A 80 -3.82 -5.30 -5.31
CA PHE A 80 -3.84 -3.95 -4.71
C PHE A 80 -2.48 -3.37 -4.29
N ASN A 81 -1.37 -4.02 -4.62
CA ASN A 81 -0.05 -3.47 -4.30
C ASN A 81 0.64 -2.99 -5.58
N VAL A 82 1.07 -1.74 -5.55
CA VAL A 82 2.35 -1.37 -6.15
C VAL A 82 3.34 -2.38 -5.60
N ALA A 83 3.70 -3.38 -6.41
CA ALA A 83 4.53 -4.48 -5.98
C ALA A 83 5.80 -3.90 -5.32
N SER A 84 6.11 -4.38 -4.11
CA SER A 84 7.31 -3.97 -3.38
C SER A 84 8.49 -3.91 -4.36
N PRO A 85 9.32 -2.85 -4.38
CA PRO A 85 10.39 -2.72 -5.37
C PRO A 85 11.27 -3.98 -5.49
N VAL A 86 11.41 -4.72 -4.39
CA VAL A 86 12.12 -6.01 -4.32
C VAL A 86 11.37 -7.14 -5.03
N GLN A 87 10.05 -7.21 -4.86
CA GLN A 87 9.19 -8.24 -5.46
C GLN A 87 9.02 -7.99 -6.97
N SER A 88 8.87 -6.72 -7.37
CA SER A 88 8.90 -6.28 -8.77
C SER A 88 10.24 -6.58 -9.45
N TYR A 89 11.36 -6.36 -8.74
CA TYR A 89 12.69 -6.68 -9.26
C TYR A 89 12.88 -8.19 -9.42
N ALA A 90 12.52 -8.98 -8.41
CA ALA A 90 12.65 -10.43 -8.48
C ALA A 90 11.83 -11.02 -9.64
N GLU A 91 10.59 -10.56 -9.80
CA GLU A 91 9.74 -10.97 -10.92
C GLU A 91 10.32 -10.54 -12.28
N GLY A 92 10.77 -9.27 -12.40
CA GLY A 92 11.41 -8.77 -13.62
C GLY A 92 12.71 -9.51 -13.96
N PHE A 93 13.51 -9.86 -12.96
CA PHE A 93 14.72 -10.65 -13.12
C PHE A 93 14.40 -12.07 -13.61
N THR A 94 13.43 -12.75 -13.00
CA THR A 94 13.01 -14.09 -13.43
C THR A 94 12.52 -14.08 -14.87
N ARG A 95 11.65 -13.13 -15.26
CA ARG A 95 11.17 -13.01 -16.64
C ARG A 95 12.31 -12.75 -17.64
N CYS A 96 13.24 -11.87 -17.30
CA CYS A 96 14.42 -11.58 -18.14
C CYS A 96 15.31 -12.82 -18.31
N LEU A 97 15.50 -13.59 -17.24
CA LEU A 97 16.30 -14.81 -17.25
C LEU A 97 15.65 -15.90 -18.10
N GLU A 98 14.34 -16.12 -17.96
CA GLU A 98 13.57 -17.08 -18.77
C GLU A 98 13.64 -16.75 -20.27
N GLU A 99 13.47 -15.47 -20.63
CA GLU A 99 13.62 -14.98 -22.00
C GLU A 99 15.02 -15.28 -22.56
N THR A 100 16.06 -14.99 -21.78
CA THR A 100 17.45 -15.22 -22.16
C THR A 100 17.71 -16.71 -22.38
N LEU A 101 17.23 -17.57 -21.48
CA LEU A 101 17.39 -19.02 -21.59
C LEU A 101 16.68 -19.56 -22.83
N ARG A 102 15.46 -19.10 -23.10
CA ARG A 102 14.73 -19.50 -24.30
C ARG A 102 15.43 -19.05 -25.57
N PHE A 103 15.92 -17.81 -25.64
CA PHE A 103 16.66 -17.31 -26.80
C PHE A 103 17.93 -18.14 -27.07
N LEU A 104 18.68 -18.47 -26.01
CA LEU A 104 19.88 -19.29 -26.13
C LEU A 104 19.58 -20.74 -26.51
N SER A 105 18.45 -21.29 -26.03
CA SER A 105 18.04 -22.68 -26.31
C SER A 105 17.41 -22.86 -27.69
N ALA A 106 16.79 -21.82 -28.25
CA ALA A 106 16.17 -21.85 -29.57
C ALA A 106 17.18 -21.97 -30.72
N LYS A 107 18.48 -21.76 -30.46
CA LYS A 107 19.54 -21.94 -31.45
C LYS A 107 19.98 -23.40 -31.52
N ASN A 108 19.78 -24.03 -32.68
CA ASN A 108 20.15 -25.44 -32.94
C ASN A 108 21.66 -25.74 -32.78
N GLN A 109 22.52 -24.72 -32.80
CA GLN A 109 23.97 -24.82 -32.58
C GLN A 109 24.44 -23.64 -31.70
N PRO A 110 24.38 -23.76 -30.36
CA PRO A 110 24.93 -22.77 -29.46
C PRO A 110 26.45 -22.72 -29.63
N THR A 111 27.01 -21.52 -29.73
CA THR A 111 28.46 -21.35 -29.64
C THR A 111 28.98 -21.84 -28.29
N GLY A 112 30.25 -22.24 -28.20
CA GLY A 112 30.83 -22.75 -26.95
C GLY A 112 30.72 -21.76 -25.76
N SER A 113 30.68 -20.46 -26.01
CA SER A 113 30.42 -19.42 -25.01
C SER A 113 28.96 -19.40 -24.56
N GLN A 114 28.00 -19.57 -25.48
CA GLN A 114 26.57 -19.65 -25.16
C GLN A 114 26.24 -20.89 -24.33
N GLN A 115 26.85 -22.05 -24.64
CA GLN A 115 26.69 -23.27 -23.86
C GLN A 115 27.18 -23.08 -22.40
N LYS A 116 28.34 -22.42 -22.22
CA LYS A 116 28.88 -22.08 -20.89
C LYS A 116 27.95 -21.15 -20.12
N LEU A 117 27.38 -20.15 -20.79
CA LEU A 117 26.45 -19.20 -20.19
C LEU A 117 25.14 -19.86 -19.77
N LEU A 118 24.58 -20.75 -20.60
CA LEU A 118 23.38 -21.53 -20.28
C LEU A 118 23.58 -22.40 -19.03
N ASN A 119 24.72 -23.10 -18.96
CA ASN A 119 25.10 -23.92 -17.81
C ASN A 119 25.27 -23.08 -16.54
N HIS A 120 25.82 -21.87 -16.66
CA HIS A 120 25.94 -20.93 -15.54
C HIS A 120 24.56 -20.53 -14.99
N PHE A 121 23.62 -20.16 -15.86
CA PHE A 121 22.26 -19.80 -15.45
C PHE A 121 21.48 -20.97 -14.84
N HIS A 122 21.58 -22.18 -15.39
CA HIS A 122 20.98 -23.37 -14.78
C HIS A 122 21.57 -23.67 -13.39
N ARG A 123 22.88 -23.45 -13.19
CA ARG A 123 23.52 -23.62 -11.88
C ARG A 123 23.08 -22.54 -10.88
N ALA A 124 22.95 -21.30 -11.32
CA ALA A 124 22.48 -20.19 -10.49
C ALA A 124 21.04 -20.41 -10.00
N GLN A 125 20.15 -20.96 -10.85
CA GLN A 125 18.78 -21.31 -10.47
C GLN A 125 18.71 -22.43 -9.43
N LYS A 126 19.55 -23.46 -9.56
CA LYS A 126 19.63 -24.55 -8.56
C LYS A 126 20.11 -24.10 -7.19
N LEU A 127 20.81 -22.95 -7.11
CA LEU A 127 21.26 -22.33 -5.87
C LEU A 127 20.28 -21.25 -5.35
N GLY A 128 19.14 -21.09 -6.03
CA GLY A 128 18.21 -19.96 -5.94
C GLY A 128 17.51 -19.75 -4.60
N ASP A 129 17.67 -20.64 -3.63
CA ASP A 129 17.16 -20.41 -2.27
C ASP A 129 18.08 -19.50 -1.42
N ARG A 130 19.24 -19.08 -1.95
CA ARG A 130 20.19 -18.21 -1.22
C ARG A 130 20.72 -16.98 -1.97
N VAL A 131 20.37 -16.78 -3.24
CA VAL A 131 20.93 -15.69 -4.07
C VAL A 131 19.95 -14.53 -4.28
N VAL A 132 18.78 -14.56 -3.65
CA VAL A 132 18.02 -13.32 -3.44
C VAL A 132 18.67 -12.60 -2.27
N LEU A 133 19.69 -11.77 -2.54
CA LEU A 133 20.22 -10.64 -1.74
C LEU A 133 21.69 -10.36 -2.13
N SER A 134 21.93 -9.74 -3.30
CA SER A 134 23.05 -8.78 -3.45
C SER A 134 23.03 -8.14 -4.84
N PRO A 135 22.57 -6.89 -4.96
CA PRO A 135 22.98 -6.04 -6.06
C PRO A 135 24.40 -5.54 -5.77
N ASN A 136 25.36 -5.95 -6.61
CA ASN A 136 26.65 -5.31 -6.83
C ASN A 136 27.35 -4.63 -5.63
N ARG A 137 28.25 -5.38 -4.96
CA ARG A 137 29.45 -4.80 -4.36
C ARG A 137 30.45 -4.48 -5.48
N ALA A 138 30.24 -3.37 -6.18
CA ALA A 138 31.35 -2.70 -6.86
C ALA A 138 32.17 -2.01 -5.77
N THR A 139 33.37 -2.52 -5.51
CA THR A 139 34.35 -1.94 -4.59
C THR A 139 34.79 -0.57 -5.12
N VAL A 140 34.24 0.50 -4.54
CA VAL A 140 34.79 1.85 -4.63
C VAL A 140 35.15 2.27 -3.20
N PRO A 141 36.42 2.53 -2.86
CA PRO A 141 36.78 3.00 -1.54
C PRO A 141 36.53 4.52 -1.48
N HIS A 142 35.57 4.96 -0.68
CA HIS A 142 35.48 6.37 -0.30
C HIS A 142 35.17 6.52 1.19
N ASN A 143 35.91 7.45 1.79
CA ASN A 143 36.13 7.64 3.22
C ASN A 143 34.88 7.86 4.07
N SER A 144 35.01 7.40 5.31
CA SER A 144 34.12 7.56 6.45
C SER A 144 33.84 9.01 6.83
N SER A 145 32.57 9.35 7.05
CA SER A 145 32.13 10.42 7.96
C SER A 145 30.69 10.14 8.41
N THR A 146 30.52 9.77 9.68
CA THR A 146 29.21 9.57 10.32
C THR A 146 28.60 10.91 10.74
N PRO A 147 27.26 11.02 10.77
CA PRO A 147 26.65 11.85 11.79
C PRO A 147 25.54 11.11 12.57
N LYS A 148 25.81 11.09 13.89
CA LYS A 148 24.96 11.03 15.08
C LYS A 148 23.45 10.75 14.94
N ARG A 149 23.07 9.63 15.57
CA ARG A 149 21.79 9.28 16.22
C ARG A 149 21.06 10.49 16.82
N VAL A 150 19.78 10.65 16.46
CA VAL A 150 18.78 11.38 17.26
C VAL A 150 17.58 10.46 17.47
N THR A 151 17.36 10.09 18.73
CA THR A 151 16.14 9.41 19.20
C THR A 151 15.10 10.47 19.54
N PRO A 152 13.85 10.31 19.09
CA PRO A 152 12.69 10.73 19.87
C PRO A 152 11.80 9.49 20.08
N GLY A 153 11.56 9.01 21.30
CA GLY A 153 10.97 9.77 22.39
C GLY A 153 9.45 9.75 22.24
N GLY A 154 8.78 8.80 22.91
CA GLY A 154 7.34 8.84 23.18
C GLY A 154 6.44 8.01 22.26
N ARG A 155 6.29 6.70 22.56
CA ARG A 155 5.09 5.95 22.15
C ARG A 155 3.91 6.38 23.02
N GLY A 156 3.30 7.51 22.68
CA GLY A 156 1.95 7.82 23.13
C GLY A 156 0.92 6.99 22.35
N PRO A 157 -0.27 6.72 22.91
CA PRO A 157 -1.34 6.07 22.14
C PRO A 157 -1.67 6.91 20.91
N MET A 158 -1.58 6.29 19.72
CA MET A 158 -1.93 6.88 18.42
C MET A 158 -3.40 7.31 18.33
N TRP A 159 -4.24 6.79 19.23
CA TRP A 159 -5.66 7.08 19.26
C TRP A 159 -6.00 8.02 20.42
N ARG A 160 -6.50 9.20 20.05
CA ARG A 160 -7.27 10.06 20.95
C ARG A 160 -8.75 9.97 20.53
N PRO A 161 -9.65 9.56 21.43
CA PRO A 161 -11.08 9.75 21.21
C PRO A 161 -11.35 11.25 21.10
N TRP A 162 -12.28 11.62 20.22
CA TRP A 162 -12.76 12.98 20.07
C TRP A 162 -13.70 13.35 21.21
#